data_AF-A0A1P8K7M1-F1
#
_entry.id   AF-A0A1P8K7M1-F1
#
_cell.length_a   1.000
_cell.length_b   1.000
_cell.length_c   1.000
_cell.angle_alpha   90.00
_cell.angle_beta   90.00
_cell.angle_gamma   90.00
#
_symmetry.space_group_name_H-M   'P 1'
#
loop_
_entity.id
_entity.type
_entity.pdbx_description
1 polymer ?
#
loop_
_entity_poly.entity_id
_entity_poly.type
_entity_poly.pdbx_seq_one_letter_code
_entity_poly.pdbx_strand_id
1 'polypeptide(L)'
;MDKFNQIFIEGTAKVAADYMQLPVSGMENPIYRERVYCYELYHQLRSRWPPNCDYSLGGEVDKKSHPLIRGNNLDNVKPDLLVHRPGDMGGNYAVIEVKPVSASNAGLKKDLRTLTAFHRYGEYARTLLLVYGNAADIEPLLQRVQIMAHQDNGENIDVACVEIWWHRLAGQPVERVG
;
A
#
# COMPACT_ATOMS: atom_id res chain seq x y z
N MET A 1 9.29 -13.52 5.33
CA MET A 1 9.75 -12.65 6.43
C MET A 1 8.81 -12.83 7.62
N ASP A 2 9.28 -13.48 8.68
CA ASP A 2 8.41 -13.97 9.76
C ASP A 2 7.80 -12.85 10.63
N LYS A 3 8.39 -11.65 10.61
CA LYS A 3 7.99 -10.52 11.47
C LYS A 3 7.35 -9.34 10.72
N PHE A 4 7.03 -9.49 9.43
CA PHE A 4 6.54 -8.35 8.64
C PHE A 4 5.28 -7.74 9.24
N ASN A 5 4.26 -8.54 9.59
CA ASN A 5 3.01 -8.03 10.15
C ASN A 5 3.24 -7.28 11.46
N GLN A 6 4.12 -7.80 12.32
CA GLN A 6 4.48 -7.13 13.56
C GLN A 6 5.11 -5.76 13.29
N ILE A 7 6.10 -5.69 12.39
CA ILE A 7 6.74 -4.42 12.01
C ILE A 7 5.74 -3.45 11.38
N PHE A 8 4.81 -3.95 10.57
CA PHE A 8 3.78 -3.14 9.91
C PHE A 8 2.79 -2.55 10.92
N ILE A 9 2.31 -3.37 11.85
CA ILE A 9 1.42 -2.99 12.96
C ILE A 9 2.10 -1.97 13.88
N GLU A 10 3.33 -2.25 14.33
CA GLU A 10 4.06 -1.36 15.24
C GLU A 10 4.51 -0.05 14.55
N GLY A 11 4.82 -0.11 13.24
CA GLY A 11 5.22 1.04 12.46
C GLY A 11 4.07 2.01 12.20
N THR A 12 2.90 1.49 11.83
CA THR A 12 1.68 2.30 11.62
C THR A 12 1.22 2.97 12.90
N ALA A 13 1.28 2.27 14.04
CA ALA A 13 0.99 2.82 15.37
C ALA A 13 1.92 3.97 15.81
N LYS A 14 2.95 4.28 15.03
CA LYS A 14 3.94 5.33 15.35
C LYS A 14 3.93 6.48 14.35
N VAL A 15 3.05 6.43 13.35
CA VAL A 15 2.78 7.56 12.47
C VAL A 15 2.05 8.65 13.27
N ALA A 16 2.60 9.86 13.27
CA ALA A 16 2.02 11.00 13.97
C ALA A 16 0.84 11.64 13.20
N ALA A 17 0.00 12.38 13.92
CA ALA A 17 -1.26 12.93 13.40
C ALA A 17 -1.07 13.91 12.24
N ASP A 18 -0.01 14.71 12.27
CA ASP A 18 0.40 15.67 11.23
C ASP A 18 0.82 15.00 9.92
N TYR A 19 1.20 13.72 9.95
CA TYR A 19 1.44 12.91 8.76
C TYR A 19 0.18 12.21 8.23
N MET A 20 -0.85 12.04 9.07
CA MET A 20 -2.16 11.57 8.60
C MET A 20 -2.97 12.69 7.97
N GLN A 21 -3.03 13.86 8.61
CA GLN A 21 -3.71 15.03 8.08
C GLN A 21 -2.77 16.23 8.19
N LEU A 22 -2.33 16.73 7.04
CA LEU A 22 -1.38 17.84 6.99
C LEU A 22 -2.12 19.16 7.19
N PRO A 23 -1.80 19.96 8.22
CA PRO A 23 -2.27 21.33 8.32
C PRO A 23 -1.66 22.16 7.19
N VAL A 24 -2.49 22.91 6.46
CA VAL A 24 -2.03 23.75 5.34
C VAL A 24 -2.39 25.20 5.64
N SER A 25 -1.40 26.09 5.53
CA SER A 25 -1.60 27.52 5.74
C SER A 25 -2.72 28.05 4.84
N GLY A 26 -3.69 28.75 5.43
CA GLY A 26 -4.85 29.31 4.71
C GLY A 26 -6.00 28.33 4.49
N MET A 27 -5.91 27.09 4.99
CA MET A 27 -7.02 26.14 4.98
C MET A 27 -7.53 25.90 6.40
N GLU A 28 -8.85 25.94 6.56
CA GLU A 28 -9.50 25.71 7.86
C GLU A 28 -9.38 24.26 8.31
N ASN A 29 -9.40 23.31 7.36
CA ASN A 29 -9.31 21.88 7.65
C ASN A 29 -7.99 21.29 7.09
N PRO A 30 -7.30 20.44 7.87
CA PRO A 30 -6.14 19.73 7.38
C PRO A 30 -6.53 18.70 6.32
N ILE A 31 -5.61 18.39 5.41
CA ILE A 31 -5.90 17.52 4.25
C ILE A 31 -5.08 16.24 4.27
N TYR A 32 -5.66 15.18 3.72
CA TYR A 32 -4.93 13.97 3.42
C TYR A 32 -3.89 14.21 2.32
N ARG A 33 -2.64 13.86 2.59
CA ARG A 33 -1.53 13.92 1.63
C ARG A 33 -0.80 12.58 1.62
N GLU A 34 -1.16 11.73 0.67
CA GLU A 34 -0.62 10.36 0.51
C GLU A 34 0.90 10.30 0.66
N ARG A 35 1.65 11.12 -0.10
CA ARG A 35 3.12 11.11 -0.05
C ARG A 35 3.69 11.43 1.34
N VAL A 36 3.06 12.33 2.08
CA VAL A 36 3.53 12.73 3.43
C VAL A 36 3.36 11.55 4.38
N TYR A 37 2.20 10.91 4.35
CA TYR A 37 1.94 9.70 5.12
C TYR A 37 2.91 8.56 4.73
N CYS A 38 3.15 8.33 3.43
CA CYS A 38 4.04 7.29 2.94
C CYS A 38 5.48 7.48 3.43
N TYR A 39 6.00 8.71 3.48
CA TYR A 39 7.34 8.98 3.97
C TYR A 39 7.49 8.66 5.45
N GLU A 40 6.50 9.03 6.26
CA GLU A 40 6.54 8.71 7.69
C GLU A 40 6.38 7.21 7.93
N LEU A 41 5.46 6.57 7.22
CA LEU A 41 5.34 5.12 7.28
C LEU A 41 6.66 4.43 6.88
N TYR A 42 7.29 4.86 5.78
CA TYR A 42 8.61 4.34 5.38
C TYR A 42 9.63 4.50 6.50
N HIS A 43 9.71 5.69 7.12
CA HIS A 43 10.62 5.95 8.24
C HIS A 43 10.36 5.02 9.44
N GLN A 44 9.09 4.85 9.83
CA GLN A 44 8.71 4.01 10.96
C GLN A 44 8.98 2.52 10.69
N LEU A 45 8.71 2.04 9.48
CA LEU A 45 9.03 0.67 9.09
C LEU A 45 10.55 0.47 9.01
N ARG A 46 11.29 1.41 8.43
CA ARG A 46 12.74 1.31 8.25
C ARG A 46 13.49 1.29 9.57
N SER A 47 13.06 2.10 10.54
CA SER A 47 13.65 2.15 11.89
C SER A 47 13.45 0.86 12.68
N ARG A 48 12.45 0.05 12.30
CA ARG A 48 12.15 -1.28 12.89
C ARG A 48 12.65 -2.43 12.03
N TRP A 49 13.30 -2.13 10.91
CA TRP A 49 13.70 -3.15 9.96
C TRP A 49 14.85 -3.98 10.53
N PRO A 50 14.79 -5.33 10.49
CA PRO A 50 15.85 -6.15 11.09
C PRO A 50 17.19 -5.93 10.37
N PRO A 51 18.31 -5.80 11.11
CA PRO A 51 19.62 -5.48 10.52
C PRO A 51 20.16 -6.57 9.59
N ASN A 52 19.80 -7.84 9.83
CA ASN A 52 20.22 -9.00 9.03
C ASN A 52 19.04 -9.58 8.23
N CYS A 53 18.19 -8.72 7.67
CA CYS A 53 17.07 -9.15 6.83
C CYS A 53 17.52 -9.25 5.36
N ASP A 54 17.26 -10.41 4.74
CA ASP A 54 17.47 -10.62 3.29
C ASP A 54 16.60 -9.69 2.42
N TYR A 55 15.51 -9.17 2.97
CA TYR A 55 14.60 -8.28 2.28
C TYR A 55 14.91 -6.82 2.61
N SER A 56 14.90 -5.98 1.58
CA SER A 56 14.97 -4.53 1.68
C SER A 56 13.59 -3.89 1.54
N LEU A 57 13.32 -2.86 2.34
CA LEU A 57 12.20 -1.93 2.15
C LEU A 57 12.61 -0.78 1.24
N GLY A 58 11.87 -0.56 0.16
CA GLY A 58 12.05 0.55 -0.78
C GLY A 58 10.77 1.36 -0.96
N GLY A 59 10.91 2.66 -1.25
CA GLY A 59 9.80 3.53 -1.64
C GLY A 59 9.91 3.97 -3.09
N GLU A 60 8.78 4.12 -3.78
CA GLU A 60 8.66 4.68 -5.15
C GLU A 60 9.63 4.08 -6.19
N VAL A 61 9.93 2.79 -6.07
CA VAL A 61 10.94 2.13 -6.91
C VAL A 61 10.43 2.00 -8.35
N ASP A 62 11.21 2.53 -9.29
CA ASP A 62 10.92 2.42 -10.71
C ASP A 62 11.17 1.00 -11.23
N LYS A 63 10.16 0.41 -11.90
CA LYS A 63 10.23 -0.96 -12.47
C LYS A 63 10.37 -0.99 -14.00
N LYS A 64 10.63 0.14 -14.67
CA LYS A 64 10.77 0.27 -16.14
C LYS A 64 11.75 -0.71 -16.82
N SER A 65 12.75 -1.22 -16.10
CA SER A 65 13.76 -2.14 -16.64
C SER A 65 13.58 -3.60 -16.22
N HIS A 66 12.52 -3.95 -15.49
CA HIS A 66 12.36 -5.29 -14.95
C HIS A 66 11.83 -6.28 -16.01
N PRO A 67 12.56 -7.36 -16.38
CA PRO A 67 12.20 -8.24 -17.49
C PRO A 67 10.84 -8.93 -17.35
N LEU A 68 10.44 -9.32 -16.12
CA LEU A 68 9.15 -9.99 -15.85
C LEU A 68 7.92 -9.06 -15.97
N ILE A 69 8.14 -7.75 -16.06
CA ILE A 69 7.11 -6.72 -15.83
C ILE A 69 6.66 -6.05 -17.14
N ARG A 70 7.43 -6.24 -18.23
CA ARG A 70 7.15 -5.63 -19.54
C ARG A 70 5.87 -6.19 -20.18
N GLY A 71 4.97 -5.29 -20.58
CA GLY A 71 3.74 -5.61 -21.31
C GLY A 71 2.52 -5.96 -20.44
N ASN A 72 2.67 -6.03 -19.11
CA ASN A 72 1.66 -6.57 -18.20
C ASN A 72 1.01 -5.51 -17.28
N ASN A 73 0.75 -4.31 -17.81
CA ASN A 73 0.22 -3.15 -17.04
C ASN A 73 1.11 -2.66 -15.89
N LEU A 74 2.35 -3.13 -15.80
CA LEU A 74 3.32 -2.69 -14.80
C LEU A 74 4.45 -1.83 -15.39
N ASP A 75 4.44 -1.62 -16.72
CA ASP A 75 5.35 -0.69 -17.37
C ASP A 75 5.15 0.73 -16.82
N ASN A 76 6.22 1.31 -16.26
CA ASN A 76 6.20 2.63 -15.62
C ASN A 76 5.38 2.74 -14.33
N VAL A 77 4.94 1.61 -13.76
CA VAL A 77 4.30 1.60 -12.44
C VAL A 77 5.34 1.79 -11.34
N LYS A 78 5.00 2.63 -10.36
CA LYS A 78 5.81 2.92 -9.17
C LYS A 78 4.91 2.71 -7.97
N PRO A 79 5.04 1.56 -7.27
CA PRO A 79 4.28 1.35 -6.05
C PRO A 79 4.78 2.30 -4.97
N ASP A 80 3.91 2.66 -4.04
CA ASP A 80 4.29 3.51 -2.91
C ASP A 80 5.42 2.87 -2.10
N LEU A 81 5.28 1.61 -1.72
CA LEU A 81 6.31 0.83 -1.03
C LEU A 81 6.46 -0.56 -1.63
N LEU A 82 7.68 -1.11 -1.53
CA LEU A 82 7.96 -2.50 -1.85
C LEU A 82 8.92 -3.13 -0.85
N VAL A 83 8.86 -4.45 -0.79
CA VAL A 83 9.75 -5.31 -0.03
C VAL A 83 10.25 -6.41 -0.95
N HIS A 84 11.54 -6.42 -1.24
CA HIS A 84 12.17 -7.45 -2.07
C HIS A 84 13.60 -7.75 -1.64
N ARG A 85 14.16 -8.88 -2.07
CA ARG A 85 15.60 -9.16 -1.97
C ARG A 85 16.37 -8.44 -3.09
N PRO A 86 17.31 -7.53 -2.78
CA PRO A 86 18.06 -6.82 -3.82
C PRO A 86 18.85 -7.78 -4.71
N GLY A 87 18.84 -7.52 -6.03
CA GLY A 87 19.60 -8.31 -7.01
C GLY A 87 19.00 -9.69 -7.33
N ASP A 88 17.86 -10.06 -6.76
CA ASP A 88 17.18 -11.34 -6.97
C ASP A 88 15.75 -11.10 -7.48
N MET A 89 15.44 -11.61 -8.68
CA MET A 89 14.10 -11.47 -9.27
C MET A 89 13.06 -12.40 -8.63
N GLY A 90 13.48 -13.47 -7.93
CA GLY A 90 12.60 -14.40 -7.20
C GLY A 90 12.33 -13.99 -5.75
N GLY A 91 12.89 -12.86 -5.31
CA GLY A 91 12.79 -12.38 -3.93
C GLY A 91 11.71 -11.33 -3.69
N ASN A 92 10.63 -11.29 -4.48
CA ASN A 92 9.55 -10.30 -4.37
C ASN A 92 8.58 -10.65 -3.23
N TYR A 93 8.65 -9.93 -2.11
CA TYR A 93 7.89 -10.29 -0.90
C TYR A 93 6.57 -9.55 -0.78
N ALA A 94 6.60 -8.22 -0.73
CA ALA A 94 5.38 -7.42 -0.56
C ALA A 94 5.41 -6.17 -1.43
N VAL A 95 4.26 -5.82 -1.99
CA VAL A 95 4.00 -4.50 -2.59
C VAL A 95 2.85 -3.85 -1.84
N ILE A 96 2.95 -2.54 -1.60
CA ILE A 96 1.97 -1.79 -0.81
C ILE A 96 1.61 -0.52 -1.58
N GLU A 97 0.32 -0.33 -1.81
CA GLU A 97 -0.25 0.94 -2.28
C GLU A 97 -1.02 1.59 -1.12
N VAL A 98 -0.93 2.91 -1.02
CA VAL A 98 -1.48 3.67 0.09
C VAL A 98 -2.54 4.65 -0.39
N LYS A 99 -3.70 4.64 0.27
CA LYS A 99 -4.81 5.54 -0.05
C LYS A 99 -5.47 6.14 1.19
N PRO A 100 -5.91 7.41 1.15
CA PRO A 100 -6.74 7.94 2.19
C PRO A 100 -8.12 7.29 2.10
N VAL A 101 -8.85 7.27 3.21
CA VAL A 101 -10.23 6.75 3.25
C VAL A 101 -11.17 7.51 2.29
N SER A 102 -10.81 8.75 1.94
CA SER A 102 -11.51 9.59 0.96
C SER A 102 -11.07 9.36 -0.49
N ALA A 103 -10.28 8.31 -0.79
CA ALA A 103 -9.77 8.05 -2.13
C ALA A 103 -10.90 7.93 -3.16
N SER A 104 -10.66 8.41 -4.38
CA SER A 104 -11.63 8.36 -5.48
C SER A 104 -11.75 6.96 -6.06
N ASN A 105 -12.86 6.68 -6.76
CA ASN A 105 -13.05 5.40 -7.44
C ASN A 105 -11.96 5.14 -8.50
N ALA A 106 -11.57 6.17 -9.24
CA ALA A 106 -10.52 6.05 -10.24
C ALA A 106 -9.16 5.70 -9.62
N GLY A 107 -8.84 6.30 -8.46
CA GLY A 107 -7.61 5.99 -7.71
C GLY A 107 -7.60 4.55 -7.24
N LEU A 108 -8.63 4.13 -6.48
CA LEU A 108 -8.74 2.75 -5.99
C LEU A 108 -8.69 1.73 -7.13
N LYS A 109 -9.43 1.96 -8.21
CA LYS A 109 -9.46 1.06 -9.38
C LYS A 109 -8.07 0.91 -10.01
N LYS A 110 -7.30 2.00 -10.09
CA LYS A 110 -5.92 1.97 -10.61
C LYS A 110 -5.04 1.09 -9.72
N ASP A 111 -5.05 1.32 -8.41
CA ASP A 111 -4.17 0.58 -7.49
C ASP A 111 -4.55 -0.90 -7.39
N LEU A 112 -5.84 -1.22 -7.40
CA LEU A 112 -6.30 -2.62 -7.42
C LEU A 112 -5.77 -3.37 -8.65
N ARG A 113 -5.77 -2.73 -9.83
CA ARG A 113 -5.17 -3.30 -11.04
C ARG A 113 -3.67 -3.46 -10.91
N THR A 114 -3.00 -2.46 -10.35
CA THR A 114 -1.57 -2.50 -10.08
C THR A 114 -1.18 -3.64 -9.14
N LEU A 115 -1.87 -3.78 -8.01
CA LEU A 115 -1.65 -4.85 -7.03
C LEU A 115 -1.94 -6.23 -7.65
N THR A 116 -3.05 -6.37 -8.37
CA THR A 116 -3.37 -7.60 -9.12
C THR A 116 -2.26 -7.97 -10.10
N ALA A 117 -1.73 -6.99 -10.84
CA ALA A 117 -0.65 -7.23 -11.79
C ALA A 117 0.67 -7.59 -11.08
N PHE A 118 1.01 -6.96 -9.96
CA PHE A 118 2.18 -7.34 -9.16
C PHE A 118 2.08 -8.76 -8.60
N HIS A 119 0.88 -9.20 -8.23
CA HIS A 119 0.65 -10.58 -7.82
C HIS A 119 0.83 -11.55 -9.00
N ARG A 120 0.09 -11.32 -10.10
CA ARG A 120 0.04 -12.26 -11.24
C ARG A 120 1.34 -12.34 -12.03
N TYR A 121 2.04 -11.22 -12.19
CA TYR A 121 3.18 -11.10 -13.11
C TYR A 121 4.47 -10.68 -12.41
N GLY A 122 4.37 -9.95 -11.30
CA GLY A 122 5.51 -9.52 -10.50
C GLY A 122 5.98 -10.56 -9.49
N GLU A 123 5.28 -11.69 -9.36
CA GLU A 123 5.57 -12.77 -8.40
C GLU A 123 5.70 -12.27 -6.95
N TYR A 124 5.01 -11.19 -6.60
CA TYR A 124 4.98 -10.71 -5.23
C TYR A 124 4.13 -11.64 -4.37
N ALA A 125 4.74 -12.16 -3.31
CA ALA A 125 4.05 -13.07 -2.37
C ALA A 125 2.86 -12.40 -1.67
N ARG A 126 2.87 -11.07 -1.51
CA ARG A 126 1.82 -10.29 -0.86
C ARG A 126 1.56 -8.99 -1.59
N THR A 127 0.30 -8.62 -1.74
CA THR A 127 -0.10 -7.31 -2.26
C THR A 127 -1.06 -6.66 -1.28
N LEU A 128 -0.77 -5.43 -0.87
CA LEU A 128 -1.47 -4.75 0.21
C LEU A 128 -2.04 -3.42 -0.29
N LEU A 129 -3.31 -3.18 -0.01
CA LEU A 129 -3.91 -1.86 -0.05
C LEU A 129 -4.02 -1.33 1.38
N LEU A 130 -3.20 -0.35 1.73
CA LEU A 130 -3.27 0.35 3.00
C LEU A 130 -4.15 1.58 2.88
N VAL A 131 -5.31 1.55 3.54
CA VAL A 131 -6.18 2.69 3.69
C VAL A 131 -5.87 3.41 5.00
N TYR A 132 -5.73 4.74 4.97
CA TYR A 132 -5.54 5.53 6.19
C TYR A 132 -6.57 6.65 6.32
N GLY A 133 -6.88 7.03 7.56
CA GLY A 133 -7.70 8.19 7.87
C GLY A 133 -8.97 7.87 8.64
N ASN A 134 -9.51 8.93 9.25
CA ASN A 134 -10.63 8.85 10.17
C ASN A 134 -11.95 8.80 9.40
N ALA A 135 -12.51 7.60 9.29
CA ALA A 135 -13.90 7.39 8.94
C ALA A 135 -14.63 6.69 10.10
N ALA A 136 -15.95 6.84 10.16
CA ALA A 136 -16.77 6.11 11.13
C ALA A 136 -16.69 4.60 10.91
N ASP A 137 -16.69 4.19 9.64
CA ASP A 137 -16.69 2.81 9.17
C ASP A 137 -15.92 2.70 7.83
N ILE A 138 -15.25 1.57 7.61
CA ILE A 138 -14.50 1.24 6.40
C ILE A 138 -15.36 0.51 5.36
N GLU A 139 -16.50 -0.04 5.77
CA GLU A 139 -17.39 -0.86 4.94
C GLU A 139 -17.79 -0.20 3.60
N PRO A 140 -18.12 1.11 3.52
CA PRO A 140 -18.43 1.75 2.23
C PRO A 140 -17.28 1.69 1.23
N LEU A 141 -16.02 1.74 1.71
CA LEU A 141 -14.85 1.59 0.84
C LEU A 141 -14.69 0.14 0.39
N LEU A 142 -14.89 -0.83 1.28
CA LEU A 142 -14.84 -2.25 0.95
C LEU A 142 -15.90 -2.62 -0.10
N GLN A 143 -17.12 -2.10 0.03
CA GLN A 143 -18.18 -2.27 -0.97
C GLN A 143 -17.80 -1.70 -2.33
N ARG A 144 -17.17 -0.50 -2.37
CA ARG A 144 -16.66 0.09 -3.61
C ARG A 144 -15.60 -0.81 -4.26
N VAL A 145 -14.69 -1.38 -3.47
CA VAL A 145 -13.67 -2.33 -3.94
C VAL A 145 -14.32 -3.59 -4.54
N GLN A 146 -15.30 -4.17 -3.86
CA GLN A 146 -16.03 -5.36 -4.34
C GLN A 146 -16.82 -5.08 -5.63
N ILE A 147 -17.50 -3.92 -5.72
CA ILE A 147 -18.20 -3.49 -6.94
C ILE A 147 -17.22 -3.34 -8.10
N MET A 148 -16.05 -2.73 -7.88
CA MET A 148 -15.03 -2.57 -8.93
C MET A 148 -14.53 -3.93 -9.43
N ALA A 149 -14.29 -4.88 -8.53
CA ALA A 149 -13.85 -6.23 -8.89
C ALA A 149 -14.92 -6.98 -9.68
N HIS A 150 -16.18 -6.90 -9.25
CA HIS A 150 -17.31 -7.51 -9.95
C HIS A 150 -17.50 -6.92 -11.36
N GLN A 151 -17.41 -5.60 -11.50
CA GLN A 151 -17.52 -4.91 -12.79
C GLN A 151 -16.35 -5.19 -13.74
N ASP A 152 -15.16 -5.47 -13.21
CA ASP A 152 -13.98 -5.86 -13.99
C ASP A 152 -14.01 -7.35 -14.37
N ASN A 153 -14.93 -8.14 -13.79
CA ASN A 153 -15.13 -9.56 -14.07
C ASN A 153 -13.85 -10.41 -13.93
N GLY A 154 -12.95 -10.01 -13.02
CA GLY A 154 -11.70 -10.71 -12.75
C GLY A 154 -10.61 -10.54 -13.83
N GLU A 155 -10.84 -9.75 -14.88
CA GLU A 155 -9.88 -9.59 -15.97
C GLU A 155 -8.57 -8.94 -15.49
N ASN A 156 -8.69 -7.82 -14.79
CA ASN A 156 -7.57 -6.99 -14.34
C ASN A 156 -7.61 -6.70 -12.83
N ILE A 157 -8.72 -6.97 -12.15
CA ILE A 157 -8.87 -6.78 -10.70
C ILE A 157 -9.23 -8.11 -10.06
N ASP A 158 -8.34 -8.59 -9.19
CA ASP A 158 -8.55 -9.76 -8.36
C ASP A 158 -8.38 -9.38 -6.88
N VAL A 159 -9.48 -9.07 -6.22
CA VAL A 159 -9.46 -8.67 -4.80
C VAL A 159 -9.06 -9.81 -3.87
N ALA A 160 -9.13 -11.07 -4.30
CA ALA A 160 -8.72 -12.20 -3.46
C ALA A 160 -7.20 -12.23 -3.23
N CYS A 161 -6.41 -11.61 -4.13
CA CYS A 161 -4.96 -11.48 -3.96
C CYS A 161 -4.50 -10.21 -3.23
N VAL A 162 -5.44 -9.32 -2.89
CA VAL A 162 -5.16 -8.02 -2.26
C VAL A 162 -5.58 -8.06 -0.79
N GLU A 163 -4.61 -7.90 0.11
CA GLU A 163 -4.89 -7.69 1.53
C GLU A 163 -5.26 -6.23 1.79
N ILE A 164 -6.43 -6.00 2.40
CA ILE A 164 -6.87 -4.63 2.72
C ILE A 164 -6.61 -4.36 4.21
N TRP A 165 -5.87 -3.29 4.48
CA TRP A 165 -5.45 -2.87 5.80
C TRP A 165 -5.95 -1.45 6.08
N TRP A 166 -6.44 -1.17 7.29
CA TRP A 166 -6.97 0.14 7.66
C TRP A 166 -6.25 0.71 8.89
N HIS A 167 -5.64 1.88 8.73
CA HIS A 167 -5.05 2.67 9.81
C HIS A 167 -5.93 3.90 10.06
N ARG A 168 -6.81 3.80 11.06
CA ARG A 168 -7.88 4.78 11.28
C ARG A 168 -7.39 6.09 11.88
N LEU A 169 -6.67 6.02 13.00
CA LEU A 169 -6.23 7.18 13.77
C LEU A 169 -4.74 7.08 14.11
N ALA A 170 -4.08 8.24 14.20
CA ALA A 170 -2.67 8.31 14.56
C ALA A 170 -2.44 7.69 15.94
N GLY A 171 -1.30 7.01 16.10
CA GLY A 171 -0.99 6.29 17.32
C GLY A 171 -1.70 4.93 17.46
N GLN A 172 -2.61 4.57 16.56
CA GLN A 172 -3.28 3.26 16.56
C GLN A 172 -2.62 2.31 15.56
N PRO A 173 -2.57 1.00 15.87
CA PRO A 173 -2.13 0.02 14.89
C PRO A 173 -3.09 -0.04 13.70
N VAL A 174 -2.55 -0.41 12.56
CA VAL A 174 -3.35 -0.85 11.42
C VAL A 174 -4.04 -2.18 11.71
N GLU A 175 -5.24 -2.37 11.15
CA GLU A 175 -6.01 -3.61 11.24
C GLU A 175 -6.28 -4.18 9.84
N ARG A 176 -6.34 -5.50 9.71
CA ARG A 176 -6.75 -6.13 8.45
C ARG A 176 -8.28 -6.20 8.40
N VAL A 177 -8.87 -5.73 7.31
CA VAL A 177 -10.33 -5.52 7.17
C VAL A 177 -10.95 -6.24 5.97
N GLY A 178 -10.19 -7.15 5.34
CA GLY A 178 -10.61 -7.95 4.19
C GLY A 178 -9.73 -9.18 3.97
#